data_AF-A0A920ENS8-F1
#
_entry.id   AF-A0A920ENS8-F1
#
_cell.length_a   1.000
_cell.length_b   1.000
_cell.length_c   1.000
_cell.angle_alpha   90.00
_cell.angle_beta   90.00
_cell.angle_gamma   90.00
#
_symmetry.space_group_name_H-M   'P 1'
#
loop_
_entity.id
_entity.type
_entity.pdbx_description
1 polymer ?
#
loop_
_entity_poly.entity_id
_entity_poly.type
_entity_poly.pdbx_seq_one_letter_code
_entity_poly.pdbx_strand_id
1 'polypeptide(L)'
;MSTNPVRIFVDADACPVKSEVERVATRHKIQTYIVSNGGIRPSPNPLFKLVVVSNESDAADIWISENIVANDIVVTSDIVLAANIIEQGARAIKPNGDILDSKNIGEILAMRDLMHDLRAADPFRQSGGKSFSKMIGQIF
;
A
#
# COMPACT_ATOMS: atom_id res chain seq x y z
N MET A 1 -19.20 20.88 -15.24
CA MET A 1 -18.03 20.05 -14.89
C MET A 1 -18.52 18.62 -14.78
N SER A 2 -18.06 17.72 -15.65
CA SER A 2 -18.35 16.28 -15.49
C SER A 2 -17.57 15.80 -14.27
N THR A 3 -18.26 15.45 -13.18
CA THR A 3 -17.62 14.80 -12.04
C THR A 3 -17.28 13.39 -12.47
N ASN A 4 -15.98 13.08 -12.64
CA ASN A 4 -15.57 11.70 -12.81
C ASN A 4 -16.10 10.88 -11.62
N PRO A 5 -16.66 9.68 -11.87
CA PRO A 5 -17.11 8.83 -10.79
C PRO A 5 -15.91 8.45 -9.90
N VAL A 6 -16.10 8.51 -8.58
CA VAL A 6 -15.09 8.09 -7.60
C VAL A 6 -14.76 6.62 -7.82
N ARG A 7 -13.47 6.30 -7.86
CA ARG A 7 -12.95 4.93 -7.95
C ARG A 7 -12.12 4.60 -6.71
N ILE A 8 -11.96 3.31 -6.44
CA ILE A 8 -11.09 2.81 -5.37
C ILE A 8 -9.90 2.08 -5.99
N PHE A 9 -8.70 2.36 -5.48
CA PHE A 9 -7.47 1.66 -5.80
C PHE A 9 -6.94 1.00 -4.54
N VAL A 10 -6.53 -0.26 -4.63
CA VAL A 10 -5.97 -1.02 -3.50
C VAL A 10 -4.59 -1.49 -3.90
N ASP A 11 -3.58 -1.06 -3.15
CA ASP A 11 -2.25 -1.67 -3.15
C ASP A 11 -2.37 -3.05 -2.48
N ALA A 12 -2.17 -4.13 -3.25
CA ALA A 12 -2.63 -5.46 -2.88
C ALA A 12 -1.54 -6.37 -2.29
N ASP A 13 -0.26 -6.01 -2.33
CA ASP A 13 0.81 -6.96 -1.98
C ASP A 13 0.86 -7.29 -0.47
N ALA A 14 0.25 -6.44 0.37
CA ALA A 14 0.08 -6.72 1.80
C ALA A 14 -1.25 -6.25 2.41
N CYS A 15 -2.24 -5.85 1.61
CA CYS A 15 -3.50 -5.31 2.16
C CYS A 15 -4.36 -6.41 2.83
N PRO A 16 -4.57 -6.35 4.17
CA PRO A 16 -5.33 -7.36 4.90
C PRO A 16 -6.85 -7.18 4.77
N VAL A 17 -7.31 -6.04 4.24
CA VAL A 17 -8.73 -5.63 4.23
C VAL A 17 -9.40 -5.73 2.86
N LYS A 18 -8.89 -6.58 1.96
CA LYS A 18 -9.44 -6.73 0.59
C LYS A 18 -10.92 -7.13 0.61
N SER A 19 -11.32 -8.00 1.54
CA SER A 19 -12.70 -8.48 1.65
C SER A 19 -13.66 -7.37 2.11
N GLU A 20 -13.19 -6.50 2.98
CA GLU A 20 -13.90 -5.34 3.51
C GLU A 20 -14.07 -4.29 2.43
N VAL A 21 -13.00 -4.02 1.66
CA VAL A 21 -13.06 -3.14 0.48
C VAL A 21 -14.10 -3.69 -0.51
N GLU A 22 -14.08 -4.99 -0.79
CA GLU A 22 -15.05 -5.63 -1.68
C GLU A 22 -16.48 -5.44 -1.21
N ARG A 23 -16.75 -5.72 0.06
CA ARG A 23 -18.09 -5.54 0.65
C ARG A 23 -18.57 -4.10 0.57
N VAL A 24 -17.71 -3.13 0.88
CA VAL A 24 -18.07 -1.70 0.91
C VAL A 24 -18.23 -1.15 -0.51
N ALA A 25 -17.27 -1.37 -1.40
CA ALA A 25 -17.34 -0.87 -2.77
C ALA A 25 -18.54 -1.44 -3.53
N THR A 26 -18.89 -2.72 -3.30
CA THR A 26 -20.07 -3.36 -3.89
C THR A 26 -21.35 -2.67 -3.43
N ARG A 27 -21.48 -2.38 -2.14
CA ARG A 27 -22.64 -1.67 -1.57
C ARG A 27 -22.83 -0.29 -2.21
N HIS A 28 -21.72 0.40 -2.48
CA HIS A 28 -21.73 1.73 -3.07
C HIS A 28 -21.65 1.75 -4.60
N LYS A 29 -21.59 0.57 -5.24
CA LYS A 29 -21.42 0.40 -6.70
C LYS A 29 -20.21 1.16 -7.26
N ILE A 30 -19.10 1.15 -6.51
CA ILE A 30 -17.87 1.85 -6.87
C ILE A 30 -16.93 0.91 -7.62
N GLN A 31 -16.45 1.35 -8.79
CA GLN A 31 -15.42 0.64 -9.54
C GLN A 31 -14.13 0.60 -8.72
N THR A 32 -13.59 -0.60 -8.53
CA THR A 32 -12.40 -0.86 -7.73
C THR A 32 -11.32 -1.54 -8.55
N TYR A 33 -10.08 -1.12 -8.34
CA TYR A 33 -8.86 -1.67 -8.95
C TYR A 33 -8.00 -2.28 -7.85
N ILE A 34 -7.72 -3.57 -7.95
CA ILE A 34 -6.78 -4.28 -7.10
C ILE A 34 -5.46 -4.34 -7.87
N VAL A 35 -4.43 -3.65 -7.38
CA VAL A 35 -3.13 -3.52 -8.06
C VAL A 35 -2.09 -4.34 -7.31
N SER A 36 -1.38 -5.22 -8.00
CA SER A 36 -0.43 -6.16 -7.37
C SER A 36 0.82 -6.36 -8.21
N ASN A 37 1.99 -6.42 -7.57
CA ASN A 37 3.27 -6.78 -8.18
C ASN A 37 3.38 -8.31 -8.37
N GLY A 38 2.26 -8.99 -8.56
CA GLY A 38 2.19 -10.44 -8.66
C GLY A 38 0.77 -10.97 -8.90
N GLY A 39 0.67 -12.31 -9.02
CA GLY A 39 -0.59 -13.00 -9.32
C GLY A 39 -1.47 -13.15 -8.08
N ILE A 40 -2.53 -12.34 -7.99
CA ILE A 40 -3.63 -12.53 -7.02
C ILE A 40 -4.83 -13.16 -7.73
N ARG A 41 -5.59 -13.99 -7.02
CA ARG A 41 -6.86 -14.51 -7.56
C ARG A 41 -7.86 -13.36 -7.79
N PRO A 42 -8.37 -13.16 -9.02
CA PRO A 42 -9.39 -12.14 -9.28
C PRO A 42 -10.67 -12.39 -8.46
N SER A 43 -11.33 -11.32 -8.05
CA SER A 43 -12.70 -11.40 -7.54
C SER A 43 -13.66 -11.71 -8.70
N PRO A 44 -14.73 -12.52 -8.48
CA PRO A 44 -15.79 -12.71 -9.46
C PRO A 44 -16.70 -11.48 -9.62
N ASN A 45 -16.53 -10.46 -8.78
CA ASN A 45 -17.35 -9.26 -8.78
C ASN A 45 -17.01 -8.35 -9.99
N PRO A 46 -17.98 -7.99 -10.84
CA PRO A 46 -17.72 -7.19 -12.04
C PRO A 46 -17.25 -5.76 -11.73
N LEU A 47 -17.45 -5.26 -10.50
CA LEU A 47 -16.94 -3.96 -10.06
C LEU A 47 -15.44 -4.00 -9.72
N PHE A 48 -14.83 -5.17 -9.66
CA PHE A 48 -13.44 -5.37 -9.25
C PHE A 48 -12.59 -5.75 -10.46
N LYS A 49 -11.56 -4.95 -10.73
CA LYS A 49 -10.57 -5.23 -11.78
C LYS A 49 -9.23 -5.52 -11.14
N LEU A 50 -8.66 -6.68 -11.44
CA LEU A 50 -7.29 -6.99 -11.09
C LEU A 50 -6.35 -6.36 -12.12
N VAL A 51 -5.36 -5.61 -11.65
CA VAL A 51 -4.25 -5.06 -12.42
C VAL A 51 -2.98 -5.71 -11.89
N VAL A 52 -2.33 -6.50 -12.74
CA VAL A 52 -1.05 -7.13 -12.42
C VAL A 52 0.05 -6.32 -13.09
N VAL A 53 0.98 -5.80 -12.30
CA VAL A 53 2.15 -5.05 -12.77
C VAL A 53 3.41 -5.90 -12.70
N SER A 54 4.57 -5.35 -13.07
CA SER A 54 5.84 -6.05 -12.93
C SER A 54 6.13 -6.41 -11.46
N ASN A 55 6.95 -7.44 -11.23
CA ASN A 55 7.37 -7.84 -9.88
C ASN A 55 8.51 -6.95 -9.33
N GLU A 56 8.77 -5.82 -9.97
CA GLU A 56 9.75 -4.85 -9.48
C GLU A 56 9.24 -4.21 -8.18
N SER A 57 10.13 -3.78 -7.29
CA SER A 57 9.71 -2.98 -6.13
C SER A 57 8.98 -1.74 -6.65
N ASP A 58 7.91 -1.34 -5.97
CA ASP A 58 7.19 -0.08 -6.19
C ASP A 58 6.36 -0.02 -7.50
N ALA A 59 6.31 -1.10 -8.29
CA ALA A 59 5.57 -1.11 -9.55
C ALA A 59 4.06 -0.81 -9.38
N ALA A 60 3.42 -1.30 -8.32
CA ALA A 60 2.02 -0.97 -8.03
C ALA A 60 1.85 0.51 -7.65
N ASP A 61 2.77 1.05 -6.83
CA ASP A 61 2.71 2.44 -6.38
C ASP A 61 2.82 3.41 -7.56
N ILE A 62 3.76 3.13 -8.48
CA ILE A 62 3.93 3.88 -9.73
C ILE A 62 2.64 3.81 -10.55
N TRP A 63 2.13 2.61 -10.80
CA TRP A 63 0.93 2.44 -11.61
C TRP A 63 -0.29 3.14 -11.01
N ILE A 64 -0.49 3.04 -9.69
CA ILE A 64 -1.57 3.74 -8.98
C ILE A 64 -1.40 5.25 -9.17
N SER A 65 -0.21 5.78 -8.93
CA SER A 65 0.09 7.21 -9.05
C SER A 65 -0.16 7.76 -10.45
N GLU A 66 0.10 6.96 -11.49
CA GLU A 66 -0.12 7.35 -12.90
C GLU A 66 -1.59 7.28 -13.34
N ASN A 67 -2.44 6.50 -12.65
CA ASN A 67 -3.83 6.23 -13.06
C ASN A 67 -4.89 6.92 -12.17
N ILE A 68 -4.45 7.48 -11.04
CA ILE A 68 -5.31 8.18 -10.08
C ILE A 68 -5.77 9.53 -10.65
N VAL A 69 -6.96 9.96 -10.26
CA VAL A 69 -7.40 11.34 -10.47
C VAL A 69 -7.98 11.92 -9.18
N ALA A 70 -8.20 13.24 -9.19
CA ALA A 70 -8.81 13.92 -8.05
C ALA A 70 -10.12 13.26 -7.60
N ASN A 71 -10.28 13.12 -6.28
CA ASN A 71 -11.39 12.43 -5.59
C ASN A 71 -11.40 10.89 -5.65
N ASP A 72 -10.47 10.23 -6.31
CA ASP A 72 -10.29 8.79 -6.13
C ASP A 72 -9.81 8.47 -4.70
N ILE A 73 -10.03 7.22 -4.28
CA ILE A 73 -9.64 6.71 -2.97
C ILE A 73 -8.58 5.62 -3.14
N VAL A 74 -7.48 5.73 -2.41
CA VAL A 74 -6.39 4.76 -2.40
C VAL A 74 -6.32 4.10 -1.01
N VAL A 75 -6.38 2.77 -0.97
CA VAL A 75 -6.14 1.96 0.23
C VAL A 75 -4.68 1.50 0.19
N THR A 76 -3.84 2.07 1.05
CA THR A 76 -2.40 1.76 1.11
C THR A 76 -1.82 1.96 2.51
N SER A 77 -0.76 1.22 2.82
CA SER A 77 0.08 1.49 4.01
C SER A 77 1.35 2.26 3.66
N ASP A 78 1.65 2.45 2.38
CA ASP A 78 2.82 3.18 1.92
C ASP A 78 2.61 4.68 2.05
N ILE A 79 3.48 5.32 2.81
CA ILE A 79 3.41 6.76 3.12
C ILE A 79 3.86 7.60 1.93
N VAL A 80 4.80 7.12 1.12
CA VAL A 80 5.29 7.82 -0.07
C VAL A 80 4.21 7.82 -1.16
N LEU A 81 3.56 6.68 -1.41
CA LEU A 81 2.40 6.61 -2.30
C LEU A 81 1.28 7.53 -1.80
N ALA A 82 0.95 7.47 -0.50
CA ALA A 82 -0.10 8.31 0.06
C ALA A 82 0.20 9.81 -0.10
N ALA A 83 1.45 10.24 0.10
CA ALA A 83 1.85 11.62 -0.14
C ALA A 83 1.65 12.02 -1.61
N ASN A 84 2.12 11.20 -2.54
CA ASN A 84 2.01 11.47 -3.97
C ASN A 84 0.54 11.65 -4.42
N ILE A 85 -0.33 10.71 -4.07
CA ILE A 85 -1.74 10.76 -4.53
C ILE A 85 -2.52 11.91 -3.87
N ILE A 86 -2.14 12.34 -2.67
CA ILE A 86 -2.77 13.48 -1.99
C ILE A 86 -2.45 14.79 -2.72
N GLU A 87 -1.23 14.95 -3.23
CA GLU A 87 -0.86 16.10 -4.08
C GLU A 87 -1.70 16.17 -5.37
N GLN A 88 -2.13 15.00 -5.88
CA GLN A 88 -3.03 14.89 -7.03
C GLN A 88 -4.52 15.11 -6.70
N GLY A 89 -4.86 15.39 -5.44
CA GLY A 89 -6.23 15.65 -4.98
C GLY A 89 -7.06 14.39 -4.71
N ALA A 90 -6.44 13.21 -4.68
CA ALA A 90 -7.09 11.97 -4.24
C ALA A 90 -7.16 11.91 -2.69
N ARG A 91 -7.59 10.76 -2.16
CA ARG A 91 -7.64 10.48 -0.71
C ARG A 91 -6.93 9.16 -0.43
N ALA A 92 -6.10 9.11 0.60
CA ALA A 92 -5.51 7.86 1.07
C ALA A 92 -6.18 7.41 2.37
N ILE A 93 -6.38 6.10 2.49
CA ILE A 93 -6.83 5.44 3.71
C ILE A 93 -5.93 4.26 4.01
N LYS A 94 -5.51 4.12 5.26
CA LYS A 94 -4.77 2.95 5.72
C LYS A 94 -5.70 1.76 5.93
N PRO A 95 -5.19 0.51 5.89
CA PRO A 95 -6.00 -0.67 6.18
C PRO A 95 -6.70 -0.65 7.56
N ASN A 96 -6.17 0.09 8.53
CA ASN A 96 -6.77 0.25 9.85
C ASN A 96 -7.90 1.31 9.89
N GLY A 97 -8.17 1.99 8.77
CA GLY A 97 -9.20 3.02 8.64
C GLY A 97 -8.72 4.45 8.86
N ASP A 98 -7.45 4.67 9.22
CA ASP A 98 -6.90 6.02 9.37
C ASP A 98 -6.88 6.74 8.02
N ILE A 99 -7.38 7.96 8.00
CA ILE A 99 -7.41 8.81 6.80
C ILE A 99 -6.11 9.62 6.74
N LEU A 100 -5.47 9.58 5.58
CA LEU A 100 -4.33 10.44 5.25
C LEU A 100 -4.83 11.59 4.37
N ASP A 101 -4.47 12.82 4.75
CA ASP A 101 -4.86 14.03 4.07
C ASP A 101 -3.72 15.06 4.08
N SER A 102 -3.92 16.19 3.42
CA SER A 102 -2.92 17.27 3.34
C SER A 102 -2.58 17.90 4.69
N LYS A 103 -3.35 17.64 5.75
CA LYS A 103 -3.10 18.19 7.09
C LYS A 103 -2.14 17.31 7.89
N ASN A 104 -2.17 15.99 7.68
CA ASN A 104 -1.36 15.05 8.46
C ASN A 104 -0.22 14.39 7.68
N ILE A 105 -0.30 14.33 6.34
CA ILE A 105 0.64 13.52 5.56
C ILE A 105 2.08 14.03 5.65
N GLY A 106 2.29 15.35 5.72
CA GLY A 106 3.63 15.95 5.81
C GLY A 106 4.37 15.57 7.09
N GLU A 107 3.69 15.59 8.24
CA GLU A 107 4.28 15.17 9.52
C GLU A 107 4.60 13.67 9.52
N ILE A 108 3.68 12.85 9.00
CA ILE A 108 3.86 11.39 8.92
C ILE A 108 5.02 11.03 8.00
N LEU A 109 5.15 11.72 6.85
CA LEU A 109 6.26 11.53 5.92
C LEU A 109 7.61 11.91 6.57
N ALA A 110 7.67 13.07 7.24
CA ALA A 110 8.89 13.50 7.92
C ALA A 110 9.33 12.52 9.03
N MET A 111 8.39 11.96 9.79
CA MET A 111 8.70 10.93 10.78
C MET A 111 9.15 9.62 10.16
N ARG A 112 8.55 9.21 9.04
CA ARG A 112 8.98 8.03 8.28
C ARG A 112 10.43 8.21 7.79
N ASP A 113 10.77 9.37 7.23
CA ASP A 113 12.11 9.67 6.73
C ASP A 113 13.15 9.70 7.85
N LEU A 114 12.84 10.36 8.98
CA LEU A 114 13.71 10.35 10.17
C LEU A 114 13.98 8.92 10.67
N MET A 115 12.94 8.08 10.77
CA MET A 115 13.09 6.69 11.22
C MET A 115 13.85 5.82 10.22
N HIS A 116 13.74 6.12 8.92
CA HIS A 116 14.54 5.48 7.89
C HIS A 116 16.02 5.86 8.03
N ASP A 117 16.34 7.14 8.20
CA ASP A 117 17.70 7.64 8.37
C ASP A 117 18.36 7.07 9.64
N LEU A 118 17.63 7.01 10.76
CA LEU A 118 18.12 6.41 12.00
C LEU A 118 18.44 4.92 11.84
N ARG A 119 17.63 4.18 11.06
CA ARG A 119 17.92 2.76 10.76
C ARG A 119 19.14 2.62 9.86
N ALA A 120 19.32 3.50 8.88
CA ALA A 120 20.48 3.50 7.99
C ALA A 120 21.78 3.87 8.73
N ALA A 121 21.69 4.74 9.72
CA ALA A 121 22.83 5.21 10.53
C ALA A 121 23.24 4.25 11.66
N ASP A 122 22.42 3.24 12.02
CA ASP A 122 22.71 2.30 13.12
C ASP A 122 23.85 1.32 12.76
N PRO A 123 25.07 1.47 13.32
CA PRO A 123 26.21 0.62 13.01
C PRO A 123 26.06 -0.80 13.59
N PHE A 124 25.19 -0.98 14.59
CA PHE A 124 25.05 -2.25 15.32
C PHE A 124 24.09 -3.23 14.63
N ARG A 125 23.28 -2.78 13.67
CA ARG A 125 22.38 -3.64 12.88
C ARG A 125 23.01 -4.25 11.63
N GLN A 126 24.18 -3.80 11.18
CA GLN A 126 24.88 -4.41 10.03
C GLN A 126 25.41 -5.84 10.31
N SER A 127 25.40 -6.33 11.55
CA SER A 127 25.92 -7.66 11.93
C SER A 127 24.88 -8.65 12.48
N GLY A 128 23.58 -8.44 12.23
CA GLY A 128 22.49 -9.29 12.76
C GLY A 128 22.29 -10.65 12.07
N GLY A 129 23.35 -11.35 11.67
CA GLY A 129 23.28 -12.47 10.74
C GLY A 129 24.09 -13.73 11.10
N LYS A 130 24.17 -14.13 12.38
CA LYS A 130 24.38 -15.54 12.74
C LYS A 130 23.48 -15.91 13.92
N SER A 131 22.38 -16.60 13.60
CA SER A 131 21.56 -17.27 14.61
C SER A 131 22.42 -18.31 15.32
N PHE A 132 22.55 -18.20 16.64
CA PHE A 132 23.17 -19.20 17.49
C PHE A 132 22.18 -20.38 17.63
N SER A 133 22.08 -21.22 16.61
CA SER A 133 21.24 -22.41 16.65
C SER A 133 22.08 -23.66 16.94
N LYS A 134 21.75 -24.28 18.09
CA LYS A 134 22.04 -25.64 18.54
C LYS A 134 23.49 -26.00 18.89
N MET A 135 23.82 -25.74 20.15
CA MET A 135 24.53 -26.73 20.97
C MET A 135 23.55 -27.89 21.27
N ILE A 136 24.02 -29.14 21.07
CA ILE A 136 23.51 -30.47 21.47
C ILE A 136 23.42 -31.42 20.25
N GLY A 137 24.33 -32.42 20.23
CA GLY A 137 24.12 -33.68 19.53
C GLY A 137 25.29 -34.19 18.68
N GLN A 138 26.40 -34.59 19.30
CA GLN A 138 27.22 -35.74 18.87
C GLN A 138 28.31 -36.05 19.92
N ILE A 139 27.94 -36.89 20.88
CA ILE A 139 28.87 -37.83 21.50
C ILE A 139 28.51 -39.18 20.87
N PHE A 140 29.23 -39.51 19.81
CA PHE A 140 29.60 -40.86 19.39
C PHE A 140 31.05 -40.78 18.93
#